data_AF-A0A7X9C7B8-F1
#
_entry.id   AF-A0A7X9C7B8-F1
#
_cell.length_a   1.000
_cell.length_b   1.000
_cell.length_c   1.000
_cell.angle_alpha   90.00
_cell.angle_beta   90.00
_cell.angle_gamma   90.00
#
_symmetry.space_group_name_H-M   'P 1'
#
loop_
_entity.id
_entity.type
_entity.pdbx_description
1 polymer ?
#
loop_
_entity_poly.entity_id
_entity_poly.type
_entity_poly.pdbx_seq_one_letter_code
_entity_poly.pdbx_strand_id
1 'polypeptide(L)'
;KFDVIIGNPPYQIEDEGHGRSAGPVFDAFVEQAMKMNPSYLSMIVPARWYSGGKGLNSFRRMMLSDKRIREIHDFPDYRDVFPLSIQLKGGVCYFLWDRDNVGDCKVTSYHAGRVVSVLDRPLLDFGLDTFIRYNEAISIVRKVQAFSEESIMDLVSPRKPFGLPTNFSGLGRPTKSTLKVYQHGGIGYIDRSEIQQNTDVIDKYKVFIPPLGSGSDGFPHPILGRPFLGEPGSICTETYLFIGPFDNSLVPRNLITYISTRFFRFLVLLNKPTQHATRKVYQLVPKQDFSEPWTDEKLYAKYDITPEEVAFIESMVRPMDLE
;
A
#
# COMPACT_ATOMS: atom_id res chain seq x y z
N LYS A 1 24.50 10.50 31.40
CA LYS A 1 23.12 10.00 31.21
C LYS A 1 22.28 11.21 30.83
N PHE A 2 21.54 11.15 29.73
CA PHE A 2 20.73 12.29 29.27
C PHE A 2 19.30 12.13 29.78
N ASP A 3 18.66 13.20 30.20
CA ASP A 3 17.23 13.18 30.54
C ASP A 3 16.37 13.40 29.29
N VAL A 4 16.82 14.27 28.39
CA VAL A 4 16.09 14.63 27.17
C VAL A 4 17.05 14.63 25.99
N ILE A 5 16.63 14.04 24.87
CA ILE A 5 17.28 14.17 23.58
C ILE A 5 16.27 14.75 22.59
N ILE A 6 16.64 15.86 21.95
CA ILE A 6 15.88 16.47 20.85
C ILE A 6 16.76 16.60 19.62
N GLY A 7 16.21 16.47 18.42
CA GLY A 7 17.01 16.67 17.21
C GLY A 7 16.26 16.67 15.88
N ASN A 8 16.93 17.17 14.86
CA ASN A 8 16.55 17.02 13.45
C ASN A 8 17.73 16.34 12.74
N PRO A 9 17.85 15.00 12.83
CA PRO A 9 18.99 14.29 12.26
C PRO A 9 19.05 14.45 10.73
N PRO A 10 20.23 14.31 10.11
CA PRO A 10 20.34 14.28 8.66
C PRO A 10 19.51 13.11 8.09
N TYR A 11 18.86 13.32 6.95
CA TYR A 11 17.92 12.33 6.40
C TYR A 11 18.62 11.25 5.55
N GLN A 12 19.68 11.60 4.84
CA GLN A 12 20.42 10.71 3.93
C GLN A 12 21.91 11.07 3.97
N ILE A 13 22.77 10.11 3.64
CA ILE A 13 24.21 10.36 3.37
C ILE A 13 24.35 10.61 1.87
N GLU A 14 25.11 11.64 1.47
CA GLU A 14 25.44 11.84 0.06
C GLU A 14 26.41 10.74 -0.41
N ASP A 15 26.01 9.96 -1.41
CA ASP A 15 26.93 9.07 -2.13
C ASP A 15 27.54 9.84 -3.32
N GLU A 16 28.85 9.69 -3.55
CA GLU A 16 29.60 10.32 -4.66
C GLU A 16 29.12 9.91 -6.08
N GLY A 17 28.12 9.03 -6.19
CA GLY A 17 27.53 8.56 -7.45
C GLY A 17 26.07 8.98 -7.61
N HIS A 18 25.79 9.86 -8.58
CA HIS A 18 24.47 10.21 -9.14
C HIS A 18 23.22 9.86 -8.29
N GLY A 19 23.11 10.40 -7.07
CA GLY A 19 21.90 10.81 -6.33
C GLY A 19 20.68 9.86 -6.16
N ARG A 20 20.68 8.64 -6.71
CA ARG A 20 19.48 7.77 -6.77
C ARG A 20 19.50 6.55 -5.84
N SER A 21 20.57 6.35 -5.06
CA SER A 21 20.67 5.19 -4.14
C SER A 21 21.10 5.51 -2.71
N ALA A 22 21.22 6.78 -2.33
CA ALA A 22 21.56 7.19 -0.97
C ALA A 22 20.59 6.56 0.05
N GLY A 23 21.14 5.79 0.98
CA GLY A 23 20.38 5.18 2.07
C GLY A 23 19.88 6.23 3.07
N PRO A 24 18.74 6.01 3.74
CA PRO A 24 18.39 6.81 4.91
C PRO A 24 19.47 6.65 5.99
N VAL A 25 19.71 7.71 6.77
CA VAL A 25 20.61 7.67 7.93
C VAL A 25 19.93 8.11 9.23
N PHE A 26 18.80 8.81 9.14
CA PHE A 26 18.07 9.32 10.31
C PHE A 26 17.67 8.20 11.28
N ASP A 27 17.40 7.00 10.76
CA ASP A 27 17.07 5.79 11.53
C ASP A 27 18.20 5.40 12.47
N ALA A 28 19.45 5.46 12.00
CA ALA A 28 20.62 5.19 12.84
C ALA A 28 20.75 6.21 13.99
N PHE A 29 20.47 7.50 13.74
CA PHE A 29 20.49 8.52 14.80
C PHE A 29 19.40 8.27 15.86
N VAL A 30 18.19 7.94 15.43
CA VAL A 30 17.08 7.59 16.34
C VAL A 30 17.46 6.36 17.17
N GLU A 31 17.97 5.30 16.55
CA GLU A 31 18.39 4.08 17.25
C GLU A 31 19.49 4.35 18.29
N GLN A 32 20.49 5.16 17.95
CA GLN A 32 21.54 5.52 18.90
C GLN A 32 20.98 6.37 20.05
N ALA A 33 20.11 7.33 19.77
CA ALA A 33 19.47 8.14 20.80
C ALA A 33 18.63 7.28 21.76
N MET A 34 17.87 6.32 21.26
CA MET A 34 17.13 5.36 22.08
C MET A 34 18.07 4.49 22.94
N LYS A 35 19.21 4.04 22.40
CA LYS A 35 20.23 3.25 23.15
C LYS A 35 20.86 4.03 24.30
N MET A 36 20.95 5.36 24.19
CA MET A 36 21.41 6.23 25.29
C MET A 36 20.40 6.30 26.45
N ASN A 37 19.21 5.73 26.26
CA ASN A 37 18.14 5.53 27.24
C ASN A 37 17.74 6.83 27.97
N PRO A 38 17.41 7.92 27.23
CA PRO A 38 16.95 9.16 27.85
C PRO A 38 15.59 8.96 28.54
N SER A 39 15.14 9.93 29.32
CA SER A 39 13.75 9.91 29.83
C SER A 39 12.78 10.29 28.69
N TYR A 40 13.15 11.27 27.87
CA TYR A 40 12.40 11.70 26.69
C TYR A 40 13.28 11.76 25.44
N LEU A 41 12.71 11.36 24.31
CA LEU A 41 13.30 11.52 22.99
C LEU A 41 12.27 12.12 22.02
N SER A 42 12.64 13.18 21.32
CA SER A 42 11.85 13.70 20.20
C SER A 42 12.74 14.06 19.02
N MET A 43 12.38 13.58 17.83
CA MET A 43 13.11 13.92 16.61
C MET A 43 12.17 14.21 15.45
N ILE A 44 12.55 15.16 14.61
CA ILE A 44 11.89 15.42 13.33
C ILE A 44 12.54 14.53 12.27
N VAL A 45 11.77 13.64 11.65
CA VAL A 45 12.26 12.64 10.70
C VAL A 45 11.30 12.48 9.50
N PRO A 46 11.73 11.93 8.35
CA PRO A 46 10.85 11.65 7.22
C PRO A 46 9.79 10.60 7.58
N ALA A 47 8.50 10.85 7.30
CA ALA A 47 7.39 9.96 7.70
C ALA A 47 7.30 8.64 6.88
N ARG A 48 8.15 8.46 5.86
CA ARG A 48 8.15 7.26 5.00
C ARG A 48 8.35 5.93 5.75
N TRP A 49 8.93 5.98 6.95
CA TRP A 49 9.16 4.78 7.77
C TRP A 49 7.87 4.15 8.28
N TYR A 50 6.73 4.86 8.27
CA TYR A 50 5.42 4.34 8.67
C TYR A 50 5.05 3.05 7.94
N SER A 51 5.31 2.99 6.64
CA SER A 51 4.84 1.89 5.81
C SER A 51 5.92 1.37 4.86
N GLY A 52 6.97 2.15 4.55
CA GLY A 52 7.98 1.79 3.56
C GLY A 52 9.37 2.32 3.86
N GLY A 53 10.12 2.61 2.79
CA GLY A 53 11.51 3.06 2.84
C GLY A 53 12.52 1.93 2.66
N LYS A 54 13.44 2.10 1.70
CA LYS A 54 14.53 1.17 1.44
C LYS A 54 15.42 1.11 2.68
N GLY A 55 15.65 -0.09 3.23
CA GLY A 55 16.47 -0.31 4.42
C GLY A 55 15.75 -0.14 5.76
N LEU A 56 14.53 0.42 5.79
CA LEU A 56 13.87 0.80 7.05
C LEU A 56 13.01 -0.31 7.70
N ASN A 57 13.08 -1.56 7.24
CA ASN A 57 12.19 -2.61 7.72
C ASN A 57 12.41 -2.95 9.21
N SER A 58 13.66 -3.06 9.65
CA SER A 58 14.01 -3.30 11.06
C SER A 58 13.63 -2.10 11.93
N PHE A 59 14.02 -0.90 11.49
CA PHE A 59 13.70 0.36 12.14
C PHE A 59 12.18 0.55 12.32
N ARG A 60 11.40 0.35 11.25
CA ARG A 60 9.92 0.40 11.30
C ARG A 60 9.37 -0.58 12.32
N ARG A 61 9.83 -1.83 12.30
CA ARG A 61 9.36 -2.84 13.27
C ARG A 61 9.68 -2.43 14.70
N MET A 62 10.89 -1.95 14.96
CA MET A 62 11.30 -1.47 16.27
C MET A 62 10.40 -0.31 16.74
N MET A 63 10.23 0.73 15.92
CA MET A 63 9.44 1.91 16.27
C MET A 63 7.96 1.56 16.47
N LEU A 64 7.33 0.86 15.51
CA LEU A 64 5.90 0.56 15.56
C LEU A 64 5.52 -0.45 16.65
N SER A 65 6.46 -1.28 17.11
CA SER A 65 6.22 -2.21 18.22
C SER A 65 6.49 -1.58 19.59
N ASP A 66 7.09 -0.39 19.63
CA ASP A 66 7.44 0.30 20.88
C ASP A 66 6.26 1.15 21.38
N LYS A 67 5.60 0.67 22.44
CA LYS A 67 4.46 1.35 23.09
C LYS A 67 4.84 2.61 23.88
N ARG A 68 6.13 2.97 23.89
CA ARG A 68 6.66 4.20 24.50
C ARG A 68 6.64 5.40 23.56
N ILE A 69 6.35 5.20 22.27
CA ILE A 69 6.01 6.32 21.39
C ILE A 69 4.61 6.79 21.79
N ARG A 70 4.53 7.94 22.46
CA ARG A 70 3.30 8.51 23.02
C ARG A 70 2.64 9.50 22.10
N GLU A 71 3.41 10.19 21.25
CA GLU A 71 2.88 11.17 20.32
C GLU A 71 3.53 11.04 18.96
N ILE A 72 2.73 11.23 17.91
CA ILE A 72 3.15 11.39 16.52
C ILE A 72 2.43 12.61 15.97
N HIS A 73 3.19 13.53 15.40
CA HIS A 73 2.70 14.68 14.66
C HIS A 73 3.09 14.51 13.21
N ASP A 74 2.10 14.20 12.37
CA ASP A 74 2.26 13.84 10.97
C ASP A 74 1.98 15.02 10.03
N PHE A 75 2.91 15.26 9.12
CA PHE A 75 2.82 16.29 8.09
C PHE A 75 2.99 15.62 6.71
N PRO A 76 1.88 15.25 6.04
CA PRO A 76 1.88 14.71 4.67
C PRO A 76 2.64 15.58 3.68
N ASP A 77 2.47 16.89 3.80
CA ASP A 77 3.24 17.87 3.04
C ASP A 77 4.41 18.39 3.88
N TYR A 78 5.63 18.07 3.47
CA TYR A 78 6.83 18.54 4.17
C TYR A 78 6.99 20.07 4.14
N ARG A 79 6.34 20.74 3.17
CA ARG A 79 6.42 22.19 2.98
C ARG A 79 5.72 22.96 4.10
N ASP A 80 4.83 22.30 4.83
CA ASP A 80 4.20 22.86 6.04
C ASP A 80 5.22 23.05 7.18
N VAL A 81 6.35 22.35 7.14
CA VAL A 81 7.39 22.37 8.19
C VAL A 81 8.66 23.03 7.70
N PHE A 82 9.12 22.69 6.50
CA PHE A 82 10.39 23.17 5.97
C PHE A 82 10.24 23.89 4.63
N PRO A 83 10.76 25.12 4.49
CA PRO A 83 10.83 25.82 3.20
C PRO A 83 12.04 25.31 2.39
N LEU A 84 12.02 24.04 1.98
CA LEU A 84 13.13 23.42 1.23
C LEU A 84 12.93 23.57 -0.29
N SER A 85 14.02 23.82 -1.01
CA SER A 85 14.08 23.74 -2.47
C SER A 85 14.14 22.30 -3.00
N ILE A 86 14.35 21.31 -2.12
CA ILE A 86 14.47 19.89 -2.45
C ILE A 86 13.18 19.16 -2.10
N GLN A 87 12.71 18.29 -3.00
CA GLN A 87 11.49 17.52 -2.82
C GLN A 87 11.67 16.37 -1.82
N LEU A 88 11.02 16.46 -0.65
CA LEU A 88 10.99 15.39 0.34
C LEU A 88 9.70 14.56 0.23
N LYS A 89 9.71 13.53 -0.63
CA LYS A 89 8.55 12.66 -0.83
C LYS A 89 8.23 11.84 0.43
N GLY A 90 6.94 11.75 0.76
CA GLY A 90 6.40 10.97 1.88
C GLY A 90 6.04 11.79 3.12
N GLY A 91 6.38 13.08 3.15
CA GLY A 91 6.13 13.97 4.28
C GLY A 91 7.11 13.79 5.43
N VAL A 92 6.89 14.52 6.51
CA VAL A 92 7.71 14.51 7.73
C VAL A 92 6.84 14.26 8.94
N CYS A 93 7.46 13.79 10.00
CA CYS A 93 6.83 13.71 11.30
C CYS A 93 7.80 14.10 12.40
N TYR A 94 7.27 14.49 13.54
CA TYR A 94 8.01 14.34 14.79
C TYR A 94 7.23 13.45 15.74
N PHE A 95 7.94 12.83 16.67
CA PHE A 95 7.36 11.93 17.65
C PHE A 95 7.85 12.28 19.05
N LEU A 96 7.09 11.87 20.06
CA LEU A 96 7.53 11.82 21.44
C LEU A 96 7.67 10.35 21.86
N TRP A 97 8.88 9.96 22.22
CA TRP A 97 9.15 8.71 22.93
C TRP A 97 9.43 9.02 24.39
N ASP A 98 8.68 8.37 25.28
CA ASP A 98 8.73 8.54 26.72
C ASP A 98 9.07 7.19 27.35
N ARG A 99 10.29 7.09 27.90
CA ARG A 99 10.86 5.82 28.38
C ARG A 99 9.95 5.12 29.39
N ASP A 100 9.35 5.91 30.27
CA ASP A 100 8.71 5.45 31.50
C ASP A 100 7.18 5.43 31.37
N ASN A 101 6.65 5.70 30.16
CA ASN A 101 5.22 5.74 29.87
C ASN A 101 4.88 4.80 28.71
N VAL A 102 3.94 3.89 28.94
CA VAL A 102 3.54 2.85 27.97
C VAL A 102 2.06 2.99 27.69
N GLY A 103 1.65 2.99 26.42
CA GLY A 103 0.23 3.01 26.05
C GLY A 103 -0.03 3.24 24.57
N ASP A 104 -1.22 3.78 24.26
CA ASP A 104 -1.61 4.18 22.90
C ASP A 104 -1.01 5.52 22.50
N CYS A 105 -0.65 5.68 21.22
CA CYS A 105 -0.05 6.89 20.70
C CYS A 105 -1.12 7.91 20.31
N LYS A 106 -0.95 9.15 20.74
CA LYS A 106 -1.70 10.29 20.20
C LYS A 106 -1.18 10.64 18.82
N VAL A 107 -1.99 10.41 17.80
CA VAL A 107 -1.64 10.70 16.40
C VAL A 107 -2.35 11.98 15.97
N THR A 108 -1.58 13.03 15.71
CA THR A 108 -2.05 14.32 15.23
C THR A 108 -1.66 14.50 13.76
N SER A 109 -2.63 14.69 12.88
CA SER A 109 -2.41 14.96 11.46
C SER A 109 -2.54 16.44 11.16
N TYR A 110 -1.61 16.97 10.36
CA TYR A 110 -1.57 18.36 9.95
C TYR A 110 -1.80 18.52 8.45
N HIS A 111 -2.43 19.62 8.06
CA HIS A 111 -2.54 20.05 6.68
C HIS A 111 -2.59 21.57 6.60
N ALA A 112 -1.76 22.17 5.73
CA ALA A 112 -1.64 23.61 5.56
C ALA A 112 -1.42 24.34 6.90
N GLY A 113 -0.59 23.76 7.77
CA GLY A 113 -0.25 24.30 9.09
C GLY A 113 -1.36 24.20 10.15
N ARG A 114 -2.46 23.48 9.90
CA ARG A 114 -3.57 23.29 10.85
C ARG A 114 -3.69 21.82 11.26
N VAL A 115 -4.13 21.60 12.49
CA VAL A 115 -4.55 20.25 12.95
C VAL A 115 -5.86 19.90 12.27
N VAL A 116 -5.88 18.80 11.53
CA VAL A 116 -7.09 18.28 10.85
C VAL A 116 -7.66 17.06 11.54
N SER A 117 -6.85 16.31 12.28
CA SER A 117 -7.30 15.12 13.01
C SER A 117 -6.41 14.82 14.21
N VAL A 118 -7.02 14.30 15.28
CA VAL A 118 -6.35 13.81 16.49
C VAL A 118 -7.02 12.52 16.93
N LEU A 119 -6.23 11.47 17.17
CA LEU A 119 -6.73 10.18 17.65
C LEU A 119 -5.69 9.48 18.52
N ASP A 120 -6.09 9.07 19.72
CA ASP A 120 -5.31 8.15 20.56
C ASP A 120 -5.56 6.70 20.09
N ARG A 121 -4.50 6.03 19.63
CA ARG A 121 -4.58 4.66 19.06
C ARG A 121 -3.25 3.90 19.11
N PRO A 122 -3.26 2.57 19.02
CA PRO A 122 -2.04 1.81 18.84
C PRO A 122 -1.36 2.13 17.49
N LEU A 123 -0.03 2.02 17.46
CA LEU A 123 0.78 2.19 16.24
C LEU A 123 0.66 1.00 15.27
N LEU A 124 0.31 -0.17 15.77
CA LEU A 124 0.00 -1.34 14.96
C LEU A 124 -1.42 -1.80 15.31
N ASP A 125 -2.24 -1.97 14.28
CA ASP A 125 -3.60 -2.46 14.39
C ASP A 125 -3.87 -3.39 13.20
N PHE A 126 -4.97 -4.16 13.26
CA PHE A 126 -5.50 -4.92 12.11
C PHE A 126 -4.57 -6.00 11.54
N GLY A 127 -3.59 -6.47 12.33
CA GLY A 127 -2.59 -7.46 11.91
C GLY A 127 -1.59 -6.95 10.87
N LEU A 128 -1.47 -5.63 10.69
CA LEU A 128 -0.49 -5.02 9.80
C LEU A 128 0.89 -4.94 10.46
N ASP A 129 1.94 -4.85 9.64
CA ASP A 129 3.30 -4.49 10.06
C ASP A 129 3.71 -3.08 9.60
N THR A 130 2.71 -2.29 9.22
CA THR A 130 2.82 -0.90 8.77
C THR A 130 1.78 -0.06 9.50
N PHE A 131 2.10 1.22 9.67
CA PHE A 131 1.20 2.19 10.28
C PHE A 131 0.20 2.74 9.26
N ILE A 132 -1.08 2.66 9.59
CA ILE A 132 -2.12 3.39 8.86
C ILE A 132 -1.99 4.86 9.21
N ARG A 133 -1.58 5.68 8.23
CA ARG A 133 -1.29 7.10 8.42
C ARG A 133 -2.50 7.92 8.87
N TYR A 134 -3.63 7.74 8.19
CA TYR A 134 -4.82 8.58 8.37
C TYR A 134 -5.70 8.09 9.52
N ASN A 135 -6.11 8.99 10.40
CA ASN A 135 -6.95 8.65 11.54
C ASN A 135 -8.39 8.33 11.10
N GLU A 136 -8.90 9.03 10.10
CA GLU A 136 -10.21 8.85 9.49
C GLU A 136 -10.39 7.43 8.94
N ALA A 137 -9.29 6.83 8.46
CA ALA A 137 -9.28 5.46 7.96
C ALA A 137 -9.52 4.39 9.06
N ILE A 138 -9.25 4.72 10.33
CA ILE A 138 -9.34 3.75 11.43
C ILE A 138 -10.78 3.33 11.69
N SER A 139 -11.73 4.28 11.67
CA SER A 139 -13.15 3.98 11.80
C SER A 139 -13.63 3.09 10.65
N ILE A 140 -13.27 3.44 9.42
CA ILE A 140 -13.62 2.67 8.20
C ILE A 140 -13.11 1.23 8.31
N VAL A 141 -11.83 1.02 8.61
CA VAL A 141 -11.25 -0.33 8.70
C VAL A 141 -11.91 -1.15 9.83
N ARG A 142 -12.22 -0.53 10.98
CA ARG A 142 -12.95 -1.21 12.07
C ARG A 142 -14.33 -1.69 11.64
N LYS A 143 -15.09 -0.84 10.93
CA LYS A 143 -16.42 -1.20 10.40
C LYS A 143 -16.33 -2.38 9.43
N VAL A 144 -15.33 -2.39 8.55
CA VAL A 144 -15.09 -3.51 7.63
C VAL A 144 -14.74 -4.78 8.38
N GLN A 145 -13.81 -4.73 9.34
CA GLN A 145 -13.37 -5.90 10.09
C GLN A 145 -14.45 -6.47 11.02
N ALA A 146 -15.43 -5.67 11.44
CA ALA A 146 -16.55 -6.14 12.24
C ALA A 146 -17.35 -7.26 11.53
N PHE A 147 -17.33 -7.32 10.20
CA PHE A 147 -17.97 -8.38 9.41
C PHE A 147 -17.17 -9.69 9.38
N SER A 148 -15.92 -9.69 9.86
CA SER A 148 -15.04 -10.87 9.91
C SER A 148 -14.88 -11.58 8.56
N GLU A 149 -14.89 -10.82 7.47
CA GLU A 149 -14.75 -11.36 6.12
C GLU A 149 -13.29 -11.72 5.83
N GLU A 150 -13.08 -12.82 5.10
CA GLU A 150 -11.75 -13.21 4.62
C GLU A 150 -11.17 -12.11 3.73
N SER A 151 -9.83 -11.98 3.72
CA SER A 151 -9.18 -11.04 2.81
C SER A 151 -9.12 -11.60 1.38
N ILE A 152 -9.30 -10.73 0.38
CA ILE A 152 -9.03 -11.10 -1.02
C ILE A 152 -7.55 -11.41 -1.27
N MET A 153 -6.65 -11.03 -0.34
CA MET A 153 -5.22 -11.28 -0.41
C MET A 153 -4.88 -12.73 -0.80
N ASP A 154 -5.69 -13.71 -0.39
CA ASP A 154 -5.44 -15.12 -0.69
C ASP A 154 -5.74 -15.53 -2.13
N LEU A 155 -6.55 -14.75 -2.85
CA LEU A 155 -6.80 -14.93 -4.28
C LEU A 155 -5.74 -14.25 -5.14
N VAL A 156 -4.92 -13.35 -4.57
CA VAL A 156 -3.93 -12.57 -5.32
C VAL A 156 -2.63 -13.37 -5.46
N SER A 157 -2.16 -13.53 -6.70
CA SER A 157 -0.92 -14.23 -6.98
C SER A 157 0.31 -13.52 -6.37
N PRO A 158 1.39 -14.24 -6.04
CA PRO A 158 2.68 -13.61 -5.80
C PRO A 158 3.22 -12.93 -7.07
N ARG A 159 4.32 -12.17 -6.93
CA ARG A 159 5.03 -11.58 -8.08
C ARG A 159 5.51 -12.69 -9.03
N LYS A 160 5.61 -12.34 -10.32
CA LYS A 160 6.07 -13.24 -11.38
C LYS A 160 5.23 -14.53 -11.43
N PRO A 161 3.89 -14.43 -11.55
CA PRO A 161 2.97 -15.54 -11.33
C PRO A 161 3.21 -16.78 -12.21
N PHE A 162 3.70 -16.59 -13.44
CA PHE A 162 3.96 -17.69 -14.38
C PHE A 162 5.45 -17.88 -14.68
N GLY A 163 6.35 -17.39 -13.81
CA GLY A 163 7.79 -17.53 -14.01
C GLY A 163 8.39 -16.62 -15.09
N LEU A 164 7.62 -15.70 -15.67
CA LEU A 164 8.07 -14.82 -16.76
C LEU A 164 8.45 -13.42 -16.23
N PRO A 165 9.72 -12.97 -16.38
CA PRO A 165 10.16 -11.65 -15.94
C PRO A 165 9.63 -10.52 -16.85
N THR A 166 9.75 -9.27 -16.40
CA THR A 166 9.26 -8.08 -17.14
C THR A 166 9.92 -7.90 -18.52
N ASN A 167 11.17 -8.33 -18.68
CA ASN A 167 11.91 -8.28 -19.95
C ASN A 167 11.67 -9.48 -20.86
N PHE A 168 10.73 -10.37 -20.51
CA PHE A 168 10.28 -11.44 -21.40
C PHE A 168 9.64 -10.85 -22.67
N SER A 169 9.92 -11.47 -23.81
CA SER A 169 9.31 -11.15 -25.09
C SER A 169 8.80 -12.44 -25.72
N GLY A 170 7.49 -12.61 -25.78
CA GLY A 170 6.86 -13.74 -26.43
C GLY A 170 6.99 -13.72 -27.95
N LEU A 171 6.65 -14.85 -28.56
CA LEU A 171 6.51 -14.99 -30.01
C LEU A 171 5.45 -14.00 -30.52
N GLY A 172 5.62 -13.50 -31.75
CA GLY A 172 4.70 -12.54 -32.37
C GLY A 172 3.41 -13.16 -32.94
N ARG A 173 3.34 -14.48 -33.05
CA ARG A 173 2.18 -15.20 -33.61
C ARG A 173 1.88 -16.46 -32.80
N PRO A 174 0.60 -16.83 -32.64
CA PRO A 174 0.22 -18.06 -31.96
C PRO A 174 0.50 -19.30 -32.80
N THR A 175 0.75 -20.42 -32.13
CA THR A 175 0.67 -21.79 -32.68
C THR A 175 -0.45 -22.56 -31.97
N LYS A 176 -0.69 -23.82 -32.34
CA LYS A 176 -1.69 -24.68 -31.66
C LYS A 176 -1.33 -24.99 -30.20
N SER A 177 -0.04 -24.92 -29.84
CA SER A 177 0.48 -25.30 -28.51
C SER A 177 0.75 -24.09 -27.61
N THR A 178 0.65 -22.87 -28.13
CA THR A 178 1.02 -21.67 -27.39
C THR A 178 -0.10 -21.11 -26.52
N LEU A 179 0.30 -20.51 -25.40
CA LEU A 179 -0.53 -19.68 -24.53
C LEU A 179 -0.45 -18.21 -24.92
N LYS A 180 -1.54 -17.47 -24.70
CA LYS A 180 -1.55 -16.00 -24.82
C LYS A 180 -0.85 -15.38 -23.61
N VAL A 181 0.12 -14.50 -23.84
CA VAL A 181 0.89 -13.83 -22.78
C VAL A 181 0.61 -12.33 -22.78
N TYR A 182 0.05 -11.82 -21.68
CA TYR A 182 0.00 -10.39 -21.42
C TYR A 182 1.36 -9.91 -20.90
N GLN A 183 2.03 -9.06 -21.67
CA GLN A 183 3.40 -8.61 -21.40
C GLN A 183 3.50 -7.08 -21.49
N HIS A 184 4.66 -6.52 -21.12
CA HIS A 184 4.90 -5.10 -21.32
C HIS A 184 4.82 -4.77 -22.82
N GLY A 185 3.97 -3.80 -23.18
CA GLY A 185 3.81 -3.36 -24.57
C GLY A 185 2.86 -4.20 -25.42
N GLY A 186 2.11 -5.16 -24.86
CA GLY A 186 1.01 -5.84 -25.57
C GLY A 186 0.89 -7.33 -25.29
N ILE A 187 0.55 -8.09 -26.34
CA ILE A 187 0.31 -9.53 -26.29
C ILE A 187 1.45 -10.26 -27.02
N GLY A 188 2.00 -11.29 -26.39
CA GLY A 188 2.91 -12.26 -27.00
C GLY A 188 2.37 -13.68 -26.84
N TYR A 189 3.16 -14.67 -27.29
CA TYR A 189 2.83 -16.08 -27.18
C TYR A 189 4.02 -16.90 -26.69
N ILE A 190 3.77 -17.99 -25.96
CA ILE A 190 4.80 -18.92 -25.49
C ILE A 190 4.27 -20.35 -25.52
N ASP A 191 5.11 -21.34 -25.78
CA ASP A 191 4.68 -22.74 -25.72
C ASP A 191 4.28 -23.13 -24.30
N ARG A 192 3.14 -23.82 -24.17
CA ARG A 192 2.59 -24.23 -22.87
C ARG A 192 3.58 -25.03 -22.03
N SER A 193 4.41 -25.85 -22.67
CA SER A 193 5.42 -26.68 -22.02
C SER A 193 6.52 -25.88 -21.32
N GLU A 194 6.69 -24.60 -21.63
CA GLU A 194 7.67 -23.73 -20.98
C GLU A 194 7.21 -23.19 -19.62
N ILE A 195 5.92 -23.32 -19.30
CA ILE A 195 5.36 -22.80 -18.05
C ILE A 195 5.34 -23.88 -16.98
N GLN A 196 6.04 -23.61 -15.87
CA GLN A 196 6.16 -24.52 -14.73
C GLN A 196 5.40 -24.05 -13.48
N GLN A 197 4.94 -22.80 -13.45
CA GLN A 197 4.30 -22.18 -12.28
C GLN A 197 2.83 -21.92 -12.52
N ASN A 198 1.99 -22.16 -11.51
CA ASN A 198 0.53 -21.94 -11.54
C ASN A 198 -0.14 -22.56 -12.79
N THR A 199 0.29 -23.76 -13.18
CA THR A 199 -0.18 -24.44 -14.40
C THR A 199 -1.66 -24.82 -14.31
N ASP A 200 -2.15 -25.09 -13.10
CA ASP A 200 -3.55 -25.33 -12.75
C ASP A 200 -4.47 -24.12 -13.00
N VAL A 201 -3.91 -22.91 -12.96
CA VAL A 201 -4.64 -21.65 -13.18
C VAL A 201 -4.76 -21.31 -14.67
N ILE A 202 -3.92 -21.88 -15.55
CA ILE A 202 -3.82 -21.47 -16.97
C ILE A 202 -5.17 -21.55 -17.69
N ASP A 203 -5.91 -22.65 -17.52
CA ASP A 203 -7.19 -22.89 -18.20
C ASP A 203 -8.41 -22.35 -17.46
N LYS A 204 -8.20 -21.59 -16.39
CA LYS A 204 -9.26 -20.93 -15.63
C LYS A 204 -9.39 -19.48 -16.03
N TYR A 205 -10.53 -18.88 -15.73
CA TYR A 205 -10.65 -17.43 -15.75
C TYR A 205 -9.90 -16.82 -14.57
N LYS A 206 -9.37 -15.62 -14.76
CA LYS A 206 -8.71 -14.83 -13.71
C LYS A 206 -8.80 -13.35 -14.04
N VAL A 207 -8.56 -12.48 -13.06
CA VAL A 207 -8.43 -11.04 -13.30
C VAL A 207 -6.96 -10.68 -13.31
N PHE A 208 -6.46 -10.10 -14.39
CA PHE A 208 -5.11 -9.54 -14.42
C PHE A 208 -5.15 -8.08 -13.97
N ILE A 209 -4.17 -7.69 -13.15
CA ILE A 209 -4.07 -6.33 -12.63
C ILE A 209 -2.61 -5.85 -12.62
N PRO A 210 -2.31 -4.66 -13.15
CA PRO A 210 -0.99 -4.06 -13.00
C PRO A 210 -0.72 -3.76 -11.52
N PRO A 211 0.42 -4.19 -10.96
CA PRO A 211 0.80 -3.83 -9.59
C PRO A 211 1.25 -2.36 -9.51
N LEU A 212 1.46 -1.68 -10.64
CA LEU A 212 1.84 -0.28 -10.70
C LEU A 212 0.59 0.61 -10.82
N GLY A 213 0.43 1.56 -9.91
CA GLY A 213 -0.44 2.72 -10.07
C GLY A 213 0.38 3.95 -10.48
N SER A 214 -0.21 4.89 -11.23
CA SER A 214 0.45 6.16 -11.52
C SER A 214 0.49 7.01 -10.26
N GLY A 215 1.59 6.96 -9.50
CA GLY A 215 1.78 7.82 -8.34
C GLY A 215 1.88 9.29 -8.79
N SER A 216 0.75 9.99 -8.87
CA SER A 216 0.77 11.46 -8.91
C SER A 216 1.24 11.98 -7.55
N ASP A 217 1.80 13.19 -7.51
CA ASP A 217 2.25 13.82 -6.27
C ASP A 217 1.11 14.56 -5.52
N GLY A 218 -0.13 14.57 -6.06
CA GLY A 218 -1.32 15.18 -5.43
C GLY A 218 -2.57 14.29 -5.48
N PHE A 219 -3.36 14.32 -4.39
CA PHE A 219 -4.64 13.64 -4.25
C PHE A 219 -5.77 14.36 -5.04
N PRO A 220 -6.80 13.63 -5.52
CA PRO A 220 -7.00 12.18 -5.42
C PRO A 220 -6.08 11.38 -6.36
N HIS A 221 -5.60 10.22 -5.91
CA HIS A 221 -4.63 9.41 -6.65
C HIS A 221 -5.29 8.22 -7.41
N PRO A 222 -4.72 7.82 -8.56
CA PRO A 222 -5.00 6.51 -9.14
C PRO A 222 -4.16 5.44 -8.43
N ILE A 223 -4.80 4.68 -7.54
CA ILE A 223 -4.10 3.74 -6.62
C ILE A 223 -3.57 2.50 -7.34
N LEU A 224 -4.35 1.98 -8.30
CA LEU A 224 -4.09 0.76 -9.04
C LEU A 224 -4.26 1.03 -10.54
N GLY A 225 -3.58 0.22 -11.36
CA GLY A 225 -3.84 0.16 -12.79
C GLY A 225 -5.21 -0.46 -13.10
N ARG A 226 -5.63 -0.39 -14.36
CA ARG A 226 -6.91 -0.95 -14.81
C ARG A 226 -6.85 -2.49 -14.80
N PRO A 227 -7.75 -3.18 -14.09
CA PRO A 227 -7.86 -4.63 -14.16
C PRO A 227 -8.53 -5.06 -15.47
N PHE A 228 -8.28 -6.28 -15.91
CA PHE A 228 -8.94 -6.86 -17.08
C PHE A 228 -9.09 -8.38 -16.97
N LEU A 229 -10.02 -8.92 -17.76
CA LEU A 229 -10.32 -10.35 -17.76
C LEU A 229 -9.20 -11.14 -18.46
N GLY A 230 -8.63 -12.12 -17.75
CA GLY A 230 -7.83 -13.19 -18.31
C GLY A 230 -8.69 -14.40 -18.62
N GLU A 231 -8.73 -14.79 -19.89
CA GLU A 231 -9.47 -15.96 -20.38
C GLU A 231 -8.67 -17.27 -20.18
N PRO A 232 -9.31 -18.45 -20.22
CA PRO A 232 -8.62 -19.73 -20.32
C PRO A 232 -7.55 -19.73 -21.42
N GLY A 233 -6.38 -20.31 -21.12
CA GLY A 233 -5.24 -20.33 -22.04
C GLY A 233 -4.44 -19.00 -22.07
N SER A 234 -4.69 -18.09 -21.12
CA SER A 234 -3.92 -16.85 -20.98
C SER A 234 -3.13 -16.77 -19.66
N ILE A 235 -1.95 -16.16 -19.76
CA ILE A 235 -0.98 -15.92 -18.67
C ILE A 235 -0.42 -14.50 -18.76
N CYS A 236 0.41 -14.10 -17.80
CA CYS A 236 1.06 -12.79 -17.79
C CYS A 236 2.53 -12.86 -17.37
N THR A 237 3.29 -11.82 -17.74
CA THR A 237 4.62 -11.56 -17.17
C THR A 237 4.51 -10.88 -15.80
N GLU A 238 5.64 -10.66 -15.14
CA GLU A 238 5.74 -9.90 -13.88
C GLU A 238 5.15 -8.47 -13.95
N THR A 239 4.84 -7.96 -15.15
CA THR A 239 4.08 -6.71 -15.35
C THR A 239 2.68 -6.75 -14.72
N TYR A 240 2.14 -7.94 -14.44
CA TYR A 240 0.81 -8.11 -13.86
C TYR A 240 0.84 -9.11 -12.70
N LEU A 241 -0.14 -8.99 -11.82
CA LEU A 241 -0.60 -10.06 -10.93
C LEU A 241 -1.90 -10.64 -11.48
N PHE A 242 -2.26 -11.84 -11.05
CA PHE A 242 -3.62 -12.35 -11.24
C PHE A 242 -4.38 -12.43 -9.91
N ILE A 243 -5.71 -12.32 -9.99
CA ILE A 243 -6.65 -12.62 -8.90
C ILE A 243 -7.59 -13.73 -9.37
N GLY A 244 -7.67 -14.84 -8.62
CA GLY A 244 -8.44 -16.03 -8.99
C GLY A 244 -7.76 -17.31 -8.49
N PRO A 245 -8.00 -18.47 -9.12
CA PRO A 245 -8.76 -18.74 -10.36
C PRO A 245 -10.29 -18.79 -10.20
N PHE A 246 -11.01 -18.76 -11.33
CA PHE A 246 -12.48 -18.90 -11.41
C PHE A 246 -12.92 -19.81 -12.57
N ASP A 247 -14.05 -20.49 -12.41
CA ASP A 247 -14.57 -21.46 -13.39
C ASP A 247 -15.42 -20.84 -14.50
N ASN A 248 -16.00 -19.66 -14.27
CA ASN A 248 -16.84 -18.96 -15.24
C ASN A 248 -16.39 -17.50 -15.39
N SER A 249 -16.85 -16.86 -16.47
CA SER A 249 -16.48 -15.47 -16.79
C SER A 249 -17.28 -14.42 -16.03
N LEU A 250 -18.39 -14.77 -15.36
CA LEU A 250 -19.23 -13.83 -14.63
C LEU A 250 -18.54 -13.34 -13.36
N VAL A 251 -18.04 -14.27 -12.55
CA VAL A 251 -17.33 -13.99 -11.30
C VAL A 251 -16.17 -12.98 -11.45
N PRO A 252 -15.19 -13.20 -12.35
CA PRO A 252 -14.09 -12.26 -12.55
C PRO A 252 -14.54 -10.90 -13.11
N ARG A 253 -15.65 -10.84 -13.87
CA ARG A 253 -16.22 -9.56 -14.34
C ARG A 253 -16.81 -8.74 -13.20
N ASN A 254 -17.53 -9.39 -12.28
CA ASN A 254 -18.02 -8.75 -11.06
C ASN A 254 -16.88 -8.38 -10.10
N LEU A 255 -15.81 -9.16 -10.07
CA LEU A 255 -14.60 -8.78 -9.34
C LEU A 255 -13.92 -7.54 -9.96
N ILE A 256 -13.91 -7.42 -11.29
CA ILE A 256 -13.41 -6.20 -11.96
C ILE A 256 -14.21 -4.97 -11.53
N THR A 257 -15.54 -5.05 -11.42
CA THR A 257 -16.34 -3.92 -10.92
C THR A 257 -16.01 -3.59 -9.47
N TYR A 258 -15.81 -4.61 -8.62
CA TYR A 258 -15.37 -4.42 -7.23
C TYR A 258 -14.01 -3.72 -7.13
N ILE A 259 -12.99 -4.17 -7.89
CA ILE A 259 -11.66 -3.52 -7.95
C ILE A 259 -11.78 -2.07 -8.41
N SER A 260 -12.76 -1.77 -9.27
CA SER A 260 -13.00 -0.45 -9.82
C SER A 260 -13.68 0.53 -8.87
N THR A 261 -14.13 0.09 -7.69
CA THR A 261 -14.68 0.96 -6.65
C THR A 261 -13.59 1.80 -5.98
N ARG A 262 -13.94 3.00 -5.52
CA ARG A 262 -13.05 3.80 -4.68
C ARG A 262 -12.83 3.13 -3.34
N PHE A 263 -13.85 2.49 -2.77
CA PHE A 263 -13.76 1.74 -1.53
C PHE A 263 -12.66 0.67 -1.56
N PHE A 264 -12.65 -0.20 -2.58
CA PHE A 264 -11.60 -1.23 -2.74
C PHE A 264 -10.21 -0.60 -2.78
N ARG A 265 -10.04 0.40 -3.65
CA ARG A 265 -8.76 1.06 -3.86
C ARG A 265 -8.31 1.86 -2.64
N PHE A 266 -9.22 2.38 -1.84
CA PHE A 266 -8.92 3.07 -0.60
C PHE A 266 -8.32 2.10 0.42
N LEU A 267 -8.93 0.92 0.63
CA LEU A 267 -8.36 -0.09 1.53
C LEU A 267 -6.97 -0.56 1.05
N VAL A 268 -6.77 -0.68 -0.26
CA VAL A 268 -5.44 -0.95 -0.83
C VAL A 268 -4.45 0.17 -0.53
N LEU A 269 -4.84 1.44 -0.69
CA LEU A 269 -3.99 2.60 -0.41
C LEU A 269 -3.44 2.57 1.03
N LEU A 270 -4.25 2.17 2.01
CA LEU A 270 -3.86 2.13 3.42
C LEU A 270 -2.67 1.20 3.71
N ASN A 271 -2.46 0.17 2.88
CA ASN A 271 -1.36 -0.79 3.01
C ASN A 271 -0.45 -0.81 1.76
N LYS A 272 -0.39 0.30 1.00
CA LYS A 272 0.43 0.41 -0.23
C LYS A 272 1.59 1.39 -0.01
N PRO A 273 2.70 0.95 0.62
CA PRO A 273 3.82 1.83 0.97
C PRO A 273 4.68 2.29 -0.19
N THR A 274 4.59 1.60 -1.33
CA THR A 274 5.38 1.89 -2.52
C THR A 274 4.48 1.91 -3.75
N GLN A 275 5.04 2.26 -4.91
CA GLN A 275 4.30 2.21 -6.16
C GLN A 275 3.81 0.79 -6.50
N HIS A 276 4.49 -0.26 -6.00
CA HIS A 276 4.12 -1.65 -6.24
C HIS A 276 3.05 -2.16 -5.27
N ALA A 277 1.91 -2.57 -5.82
CA ALA A 277 0.83 -3.27 -5.17
C ALA A 277 1.04 -4.79 -5.24
N THR A 278 1.92 -5.33 -4.39
CA THR A 278 2.10 -6.79 -4.25
C THR A 278 0.97 -7.42 -3.45
N ARG A 279 0.82 -8.76 -3.45
CA ARG A 279 -0.22 -9.50 -2.69
C ARG A 279 -0.56 -8.92 -1.30
N LYS A 280 0.45 -8.57 -0.51
CA LYS A 280 0.27 -8.08 0.87
C LYS A 280 -0.59 -6.80 0.96
N VAL A 281 -0.56 -5.93 -0.03
CA VAL A 281 -1.29 -4.65 0.01
C VAL A 281 -2.82 -4.84 0.04
N TYR A 282 -3.30 -6.02 -0.35
CA TYR A 282 -4.71 -6.38 -0.36
C TYR A 282 -5.21 -6.92 1.00
N GLN A 283 -4.36 -6.99 2.02
CA GLN A 283 -4.68 -7.58 3.33
C GLN A 283 -5.96 -7.00 3.97
N LEU A 284 -6.18 -5.70 3.86
CA LEU A 284 -7.36 -5.03 4.44
C LEU A 284 -8.62 -5.15 3.57
N VAL A 285 -8.50 -5.70 2.36
CA VAL A 285 -9.60 -5.74 1.39
C VAL A 285 -10.43 -7.00 1.62
N PRO A 286 -11.72 -6.87 1.99
CA PRO A 286 -12.56 -8.02 2.26
C PRO A 286 -13.02 -8.71 0.96
N LYS A 287 -13.04 -10.03 0.96
CA LYS A 287 -13.57 -10.85 -0.12
C LYS A 287 -15.09 -10.77 -0.11
N GLN A 288 -15.66 -10.33 -1.23
CA GLN A 288 -17.11 -10.19 -1.40
C GLN A 288 -17.71 -11.39 -2.14
N ASP A 289 -19.03 -11.47 -2.16
CA ASP A 289 -19.74 -12.36 -3.07
C ASP A 289 -19.70 -11.79 -4.50
N PHE A 290 -19.01 -12.49 -5.39
CA PHE A 290 -18.85 -12.07 -6.79
C PHE A 290 -19.91 -12.68 -7.72
N SER A 291 -20.98 -13.29 -7.21
CA SER A 291 -22.14 -13.64 -8.04
C SER A 291 -22.88 -12.41 -8.58
N GLU A 292 -22.72 -11.26 -7.93
CA GLU A 292 -23.25 -9.96 -8.34
C GLU A 292 -22.16 -8.87 -8.42
N PRO A 293 -22.38 -7.78 -9.17
CA PRO A 293 -21.46 -6.66 -9.21
C PRO A 293 -21.55 -5.80 -7.93
N TRP A 294 -20.41 -5.25 -7.52
CA TRP A 294 -20.29 -4.29 -6.43
C TRP A 294 -20.09 -2.87 -6.94
N THR A 295 -20.71 -1.91 -6.26
CA THR A 295 -20.53 -0.47 -6.48
C THR A 295 -20.12 0.19 -5.18
N ASP A 296 -19.58 1.42 -5.26
CA ASP A 296 -19.24 2.21 -4.08
C ASP A 296 -20.47 2.37 -3.16
N GLU A 297 -21.65 2.62 -3.71
CA GLU A 297 -22.89 2.81 -2.94
C GLU A 297 -23.30 1.54 -2.17
N LYS A 298 -23.23 0.37 -2.82
CA LYS A 298 -23.51 -0.92 -2.16
C LYS A 298 -22.55 -1.18 -1.01
N LEU A 299 -21.26 -0.88 -1.20
CA LEU A 299 -20.23 -1.09 -0.18
C LEU A 299 -20.38 -0.11 0.97
N TYR A 300 -20.63 1.17 0.69
CA TYR A 300 -20.85 2.18 1.73
C TYR A 300 -22.07 1.84 2.58
N ALA A 301 -23.18 1.42 1.95
CA ALA A 301 -24.36 0.96 2.68
C ALA A 301 -24.08 -0.30 3.51
N LYS A 302 -23.36 -1.28 2.93
CA LYS A 302 -23.03 -2.54 3.62
C LYS A 302 -22.23 -2.31 4.90
N TYR A 303 -21.18 -1.48 4.83
CA TYR A 303 -20.27 -1.26 5.96
C TYR A 303 -20.65 -0.07 6.84
N ASP A 304 -21.84 0.50 6.67
CA ASP A 304 -22.30 1.67 7.42
C ASP A 304 -21.30 2.84 7.36
N ILE A 305 -20.77 3.11 6.16
CA ILE A 305 -19.81 4.19 5.93
C ILE A 305 -20.55 5.52 5.95
N THR A 306 -20.12 6.44 6.81
CA THR A 306 -20.83 7.73 6.99
C THR A 306 -20.54 8.69 5.83
N PRO A 307 -21.37 9.72 5.62
CA PRO A 307 -21.11 10.73 4.57
C PRO A 307 -19.73 11.38 4.67
N GLU A 308 -19.22 11.61 5.89
CA GLU A 308 -17.89 12.17 6.14
C GLU A 308 -16.78 11.19 5.73
N GLU A 309 -16.96 9.90 6.05
CA GLU A 309 -16.03 8.85 5.64
C GLU A 309 -16.06 8.63 4.12
N VAL A 310 -17.23 8.71 3.48
CA VAL A 310 -17.36 8.71 2.02
C VAL A 310 -16.58 9.88 1.43
N ALA A 311 -16.82 11.11 1.91
CA ALA A 311 -16.11 12.29 1.43
C ALA A 311 -14.59 12.15 1.59
N PHE A 312 -14.13 11.56 2.70
CA PHE A 312 -12.74 11.23 2.91
C PHE A 312 -12.20 10.23 1.86
N ILE A 313 -12.87 9.09 1.66
CA ILE A 313 -12.50 8.08 0.66
C ILE A 313 -12.39 8.71 -0.74
N GLU A 314 -13.37 9.52 -1.13
CA GLU A 314 -13.42 10.16 -2.43
C GLU A 314 -12.37 11.26 -2.62
N SER A 315 -12.01 11.96 -1.54
CA SER A 315 -10.89 12.92 -1.57
C SER A 315 -9.53 12.25 -1.82
N MET A 316 -9.41 10.97 -1.47
CA MET A 316 -8.17 10.20 -1.55
C MET A 316 -8.03 9.42 -2.85
N VAL A 317 -9.15 8.91 -3.39
CA VAL A 317 -9.15 7.94 -4.50
C VAL A 317 -9.88 8.50 -5.70
N ARG A 318 -9.18 8.56 -6.84
CA ARG A 318 -9.78 9.01 -8.09
C ARG A 318 -10.82 7.99 -8.58
N PRO A 319 -11.96 8.42 -9.16
CA PRO A 319 -12.85 7.52 -9.87
C PRO A 319 -12.12 6.78 -11.01
N MET A 320 -12.60 5.59 -11.33
CA MET A 320 -12.10 4.76 -12.43
C MET A 320 -13.28 4.32 -13.27
N ASP A 321 -13.36 4.85 -14.48
CA ASP A 321 -14.34 4.41 -15.45
C ASP A 321 -13.87 3.08 -16.06
N LEU A 322 -14.79 2.12 -16.10
CA LEU A 322 -14.66 0.90 -16.89
C LEU A 322 -15.23 1.20 -18.28
N GLU A 323 -14.43 0.98 -19.32
CA GLU A 323 -14.86 1.09 -20.72
C GLU A 323 -15.78 -0.06 -21.14
#